data_AF-A0A969PJ90-F1
#
_entry.id   AF-A0A969PJ90-F1
#
_cell.length_a   1.000
_cell.length_b   1.000
_cell.length_c   1.000
_cell.angle_alpha   90.00
_cell.angle_beta   90.00
_cell.angle_gamma   90.00
#
_symmetry.space_group_name_H-M   'P 1'
#
loop_
_entity.id
_entity.type
_entity.pdbx_description
1 polymer ?
#
loop_
_entity_poly.entity_id
_entity_poly.type
_entity_poly.pdbx_seq_one_letter_code
_entity_poly.pdbx_strand_id
1 'polypeptide(L)'
;MNDNQFPLQKWRIVGFTALVVGTMVSCLWILYGIDELGMRMAIRATGRSSCLLFIGAFVASSLRKLWSTPFSVWLLKNRRYLGVSMAISHTYHAIALFGLWLVTSGAAPKIEPLGTFGYMLLIAMTVTSFDRPASLLGKRGWKILHATGMHFLWLGLLFEYSFRFPQSPFIYSPFVVLLVVAMILRFAASKIPKKLSC
;
A
#
# COMPACT_ATOMS: atom_id res chain seq x y z
N MET A 1 17.20 18.88 -12.55
CA MET A 1 16.00 18.13 -13.00
C MET A 1 14.80 18.99 -12.64
N ASN A 2 14.08 19.52 -13.63
CA ASN A 2 12.95 20.43 -13.40
C ASN A 2 11.90 19.74 -12.52
N ASP A 3 11.57 20.37 -11.39
CA ASP A 3 10.51 19.90 -10.49
C ASP A 3 9.10 19.98 -11.15
N ASN A 4 8.99 20.50 -12.38
CA ASN A 4 7.75 20.69 -13.13
C ASN A 4 7.26 19.48 -13.95
N GLN A 5 7.99 18.36 -14.03
CA GLN A 5 7.53 17.22 -14.84
C GLN A 5 6.36 16.45 -14.21
N PHE A 6 6.17 16.51 -12.89
CA PHE A 6 5.05 15.84 -12.20
C PHE A 6 4.40 16.80 -11.20
N PRO A 7 3.12 17.19 -11.38
CA PRO A 7 2.46 18.18 -10.54
C PRO A 7 2.13 17.65 -9.13
N LEU A 8 1.97 16.33 -8.97
CA LEU A 8 1.73 15.68 -7.68
C LEU A 8 3.06 15.28 -7.04
N GLN A 9 3.41 15.93 -5.94
CA GLN A 9 4.62 15.65 -5.17
C GLN A 9 4.39 15.84 -3.68
N LYS A 10 5.16 15.11 -2.87
CA LYS A 10 5.16 15.21 -1.41
C LYS A 10 3.75 15.03 -0.84
N TRP A 11 3.36 15.88 0.12
CA TRP A 11 2.05 15.85 0.78
C TRP A 11 0.86 16.05 -0.17
N ARG A 12 1.06 16.65 -1.36
CA ARG A 12 -0.02 16.75 -2.35
C ARG A 12 -0.48 15.38 -2.85
N ILE A 13 0.41 14.38 -2.89
CA ILE A 13 0.06 12.99 -3.22
C ILE A 13 -0.90 12.46 -2.16
N VAL A 14 -0.56 12.64 -0.89
CA VAL A 14 -1.35 12.15 0.25
C VAL A 14 -2.74 12.77 0.26
N GLY A 15 -2.83 14.11 0.13
CA GLY A 15 -4.11 14.81 0.08
C GLY A 15 -4.95 14.40 -1.13
N PHE A 16 -4.34 14.30 -2.31
CA PHE A 16 -5.02 13.84 -3.53
C PHE A 16 -5.52 12.40 -3.38
N THR A 17 -4.70 11.48 -2.85
CA THR A 17 -5.14 10.10 -2.59
C THR A 17 -6.29 10.05 -1.59
N ALA A 18 -6.24 10.82 -0.51
CA ALA A 18 -7.33 10.88 0.46
C ALA A 18 -8.65 11.31 -0.20
N LEU A 19 -8.61 12.36 -1.04
CA LEU A 19 -9.78 12.84 -1.77
C LEU A 19 -10.29 11.81 -2.77
N VAL A 20 -9.41 11.21 -3.57
CA VAL A 20 -9.81 10.22 -4.60
C VAL A 20 -10.39 8.96 -3.96
N VAL A 21 -9.72 8.39 -2.96
CA VAL A 21 -10.20 7.18 -2.28
C VAL A 21 -11.45 7.47 -1.47
N GLY A 22 -11.52 8.60 -0.77
CA GLY A 22 -12.71 9.04 -0.04
C GLY A 22 -13.90 9.20 -0.97
N THR A 23 -13.74 9.91 -2.09
CA THR A 23 -14.79 10.09 -3.10
C THR A 23 -15.22 8.74 -3.68
N MET A 24 -14.29 7.85 -4.01
CA MET A 24 -14.60 6.51 -4.50
C MET A 24 -15.46 5.73 -3.49
N VAL A 25 -15.10 5.74 -2.21
CA VAL A 25 -15.87 5.05 -1.15
C VAL A 25 -17.25 5.68 -0.98
N SER A 26 -17.35 7.02 -0.94
CA SER A 26 -18.63 7.72 -0.86
C SER A 26 -19.54 7.38 -2.04
N CYS A 27 -19.01 7.38 -3.27
CA CYS A 27 -19.77 6.98 -4.45
C CYS A 27 -20.26 5.54 -4.36
N LEU A 28 -19.44 4.60 -3.88
CA LEU A 28 -19.85 3.20 -3.70
C LEU A 28 -21.00 3.08 -2.70
N TRP A 29 -20.96 3.81 -1.59
CA TRP A 29 -22.04 3.78 -0.61
C TRP A 29 -23.31 4.49 -1.08
N ILE A 30 -23.20 5.54 -1.90
CA ILE A 30 -24.37 6.17 -2.53
C ILE A 30 -25.04 5.22 -3.53
N LEU A 31 -24.25 4.48 -4.32
CA LEU A 31 -24.76 3.62 -5.39
C LEU A 31 -25.24 2.25 -4.90
N TYR A 32 -24.55 1.66 -3.93
CA TYR A 32 -24.82 0.30 -3.43
C TYR A 32 -25.41 0.27 -2.02
N GLY A 33 -25.56 1.42 -1.37
CA GLY A 33 -26.04 1.53 0.01
C GLY A 33 -24.95 1.35 1.07
N ILE A 34 -25.36 1.56 2.32
CA ILE A 34 -24.55 1.31 3.53
C ILE A 34 -25.01 -0.04 4.12
N ASP A 35 -25.04 -1.06 3.28
CA ASP A 35 -25.43 -2.43 3.62
C ASP A 35 -24.24 -3.40 3.41
N GLU A 36 -24.48 -4.70 3.54
CA GLU A 36 -23.45 -5.71 3.35
C GLU A 36 -22.79 -5.63 1.96
N LEU A 37 -23.58 -5.41 0.90
CA LEU A 37 -23.07 -5.34 -0.46
C LEU A 37 -22.17 -4.11 -0.65
N GLY A 38 -22.63 -2.94 -0.22
CA GLY A 38 -21.87 -1.69 -0.28
C GLY A 38 -20.56 -1.75 0.50
N MET A 39 -20.56 -2.34 1.69
CA MET A 39 -19.35 -2.53 2.49
C MET A 39 -18.35 -3.47 1.79
N ARG A 40 -18.82 -4.60 1.24
CA ARG A 40 -17.96 -5.54 0.49
C ARG A 40 -17.38 -4.89 -0.78
N MET A 41 -18.13 -4.02 -1.45
CA MET A 41 -17.63 -3.26 -2.60
C MET A 41 -16.54 -2.26 -2.19
N ALA A 42 -16.75 -1.50 -1.10
CA ALA A 42 -15.76 -0.58 -0.56
C ALA A 42 -14.48 -1.31 -0.12
N ILE A 43 -14.59 -2.47 0.55
CA ILE A 43 -13.47 -3.34 0.94
C ILE A 43 -12.65 -3.74 -0.30
N ARG A 44 -13.30 -4.24 -1.37
CA ARG A 44 -12.61 -4.63 -2.60
C ARG A 44 -11.90 -3.46 -3.28
N ALA A 45 -12.57 -2.32 -3.40
CA ALA A 45 -12.03 -1.14 -4.07
C ALA A 45 -10.82 -0.57 -3.31
N THR A 46 -10.95 -0.41 -1.99
CA THR A 46 -9.88 0.10 -1.12
C THR A 46 -8.70 -0.88 -0.98
N GLY A 47 -8.94 -2.19 -1.04
CA GLY A 47 -7.89 -3.20 -1.08
C GLY A 47 -7.03 -3.10 -2.34
N ARG A 48 -7.67 -2.86 -3.50
CA ARG A 48 -6.99 -2.69 -4.80
C ARG A 48 -6.18 -1.39 -4.85
N SER A 49 -6.77 -0.27 -4.43
CA SER A 49 -6.04 1.02 -4.38
C SER A 49 -4.84 0.96 -3.43
N SER A 50 -5.02 0.34 -2.26
CA SER A 50 -3.93 0.15 -1.29
C SER A 50 -2.80 -0.69 -1.88
N CYS A 51 -3.13 -1.76 -2.62
CA CYS A 51 -2.14 -2.60 -3.28
C CYS A 51 -1.30 -1.82 -4.30
N LEU A 52 -1.94 -0.99 -5.15
CA LEU A 52 -1.22 -0.20 -6.15
C LEU A 52 -0.28 0.83 -5.50
N LEU A 53 -0.76 1.52 -4.45
CA LEU A 53 0.05 2.46 -3.68
C LEU A 53 1.23 1.77 -2.98
N PHE A 54 0.96 0.59 -2.40
CA PHE A 54 1.97 -0.26 -1.78
C PHE A 54 3.06 -0.65 -2.78
N ILE A 55 2.68 -1.20 -3.94
CA ILE A 55 3.63 -1.62 -4.99
C ILE A 55 4.53 -0.45 -5.37
N GLY A 56 3.96 0.73 -5.62
CA GLY A 56 4.73 1.94 -5.93
C GLY A 56 5.79 2.26 -4.87
N ALA A 57 5.42 2.24 -3.58
CA ALA A 57 6.36 2.46 -2.49
C ALA A 57 7.39 1.32 -2.31
N PHE A 58 6.97 0.07 -2.58
CA PHE A 58 7.77 -1.14 -2.41
C PHE A 58 8.87 -1.25 -3.47
N VAL A 59 8.57 -0.90 -4.73
CA VAL A 59 9.51 -1.02 -5.85
C VAL A 59 10.36 0.23 -6.06
N ALA A 60 10.03 1.36 -5.43
CA ALA A 60 10.68 2.66 -5.64
C ALA A 60 12.22 2.62 -5.64
N SER A 61 12.83 1.97 -4.65
CA SER A 61 14.30 1.85 -4.57
C SER A 61 14.88 0.95 -5.64
N SER A 62 14.17 -0.11 -6.02
CA SER A 62 14.61 -1.08 -7.01
C SER A 62 14.57 -0.50 -8.41
N LEU A 63 13.46 0.19 -8.76
CA LEU A 63 13.35 0.89 -10.03
C LEU A 63 14.44 1.93 -10.18
N ARG A 64 14.74 2.72 -9.13
CA ARG A 64 15.80 3.73 -9.21
C ARG A 64 17.19 3.12 -9.40
N LYS A 65 17.42 1.93 -8.86
CA LYS A 65 18.70 1.22 -9.00
C LYS A 65 18.87 0.57 -10.38
N LEU A 66 17.78 0.05 -10.94
CA LEU A 66 17.75 -0.59 -12.27
C LEU A 66 17.73 0.44 -13.40
N TRP A 67 16.96 1.52 -13.23
CA TRP A 67 16.75 2.54 -14.26
C TRP A 67 16.85 3.94 -13.68
N SER A 68 17.56 4.83 -14.37
CA SER A 68 17.73 6.23 -13.97
C SER A 68 16.79 7.19 -14.71
N THR A 69 15.53 6.83 -14.88
CA THR A 69 14.51 7.64 -15.57
C THR A 69 13.93 8.73 -14.65
N PRO A 70 13.32 9.81 -15.19
CA PRO A 70 12.64 10.83 -14.38
C PRO A 70 11.56 10.24 -13.45
N PHE A 71 10.83 9.22 -13.93
CA PHE A 71 9.83 8.51 -13.14
C PHE A 71 10.45 7.76 -11.95
N SER A 72 11.57 7.04 -12.13
CA SER A 72 12.20 6.32 -11.02
C SER A 72 12.80 7.26 -9.97
N VAL A 73 13.29 8.44 -10.38
CA VAL A 73 13.67 9.54 -9.46
C VAL A 73 12.48 10.01 -8.65
N TRP A 74 11.39 10.36 -9.34
CA TRP A 74 10.18 10.88 -8.71
C TRP A 74 9.61 9.85 -7.73
N LEU A 75 9.56 8.58 -8.13
CA LEU A 75 9.03 7.49 -7.30
C LEU A 75 9.86 7.30 -6.03
N LEU A 76 11.19 7.31 -6.13
CA LEU A 76 12.05 7.21 -4.95
C LEU A 76 11.94 8.44 -4.03
N LYS A 77 11.91 9.66 -4.60
CA LYS A 77 11.71 10.91 -3.83
C LYS A 77 10.36 10.91 -3.09
N ASN A 78 9.33 10.31 -3.68
CA ASN A 78 7.98 10.32 -3.14
C ASN A 78 7.58 9.03 -2.40
N ARG A 79 8.50 8.07 -2.24
CA ARG A 79 8.26 6.76 -1.62
C ARG A 79 7.56 6.83 -0.27
N ARG A 80 7.98 7.76 0.59
CA ARG A 80 7.36 8.02 1.91
C ARG A 80 5.88 8.37 1.75
N TYR A 81 5.57 9.28 0.85
CA TYR A 81 4.22 9.79 0.64
C TYR A 81 3.31 8.72 0.02
N LEU A 82 3.83 7.85 -0.86
CA LEU A 82 3.10 6.68 -1.35
C LEU A 82 2.77 5.68 -0.23
N GLY A 83 3.71 5.42 0.68
CA GLY A 83 3.46 4.58 1.85
C GLY A 83 2.38 5.16 2.77
N VAL A 84 2.42 6.46 3.05
CA VAL A 84 1.38 7.15 3.83
C VAL A 84 0.03 7.16 3.09
N SER A 85 0.04 7.32 1.77
CA SER A 85 -1.17 7.27 0.94
C SER A 85 -1.81 5.88 0.96
N MET A 86 -0.99 4.82 0.93
CA MET A 86 -1.46 3.44 1.14
C MET A 86 -2.11 3.29 2.51
N ALA A 87 -1.50 3.85 3.57
CA ALA A 87 -2.07 3.81 4.91
C ALA A 87 -3.45 4.51 4.97
N ILE A 88 -3.61 5.68 4.35
CA ILE A 88 -4.91 6.36 4.23
C ILE A 88 -5.94 5.47 3.51
N SER A 89 -5.55 4.88 2.38
CA SER A 89 -6.43 3.97 1.66
C SER A 89 -6.83 2.75 2.52
N HIS A 90 -5.92 2.23 3.34
CA HIS A 90 -6.20 1.15 4.27
C HIS A 90 -7.01 1.59 5.49
N THR A 91 -7.00 2.86 5.87
CA THR A 91 -7.93 3.38 6.87
C THR A 91 -9.37 3.33 6.37
N TYR A 92 -9.62 3.74 5.12
CA TYR A 92 -10.93 3.55 4.49
C TYR A 92 -11.30 2.06 4.38
N HIS A 93 -10.33 1.19 4.10
CA HIS A 93 -10.53 -0.25 4.12
C HIS A 93 -10.98 -0.75 5.51
N ALA A 94 -10.31 -0.31 6.58
CA ALA A 94 -10.66 -0.64 7.96
C ALA A 94 -12.06 -0.13 8.34
N ILE A 95 -12.42 1.09 7.93
CA ILE A 95 -13.77 1.64 8.13
C ILE A 95 -14.81 0.74 7.45
N ALA A 96 -14.57 0.30 6.22
CA ALA A 96 -15.47 -0.59 5.51
C ALA A 96 -15.54 -2.01 6.13
N LEU A 97 -14.43 -2.54 6.66
CA LEU A 97 -14.43 -3.80 7.42
C LEU A 97 -15.25 -3.68 8.72
N PHE A 98 -15.09 -2.57 9.45
CA PHE A 98 -15.87 -2.30 10.65
C PHE A 98 -17.35 -2.08 10.33
N GLY A 99 -17.66 -1.36 9.25
CA GLY A 99 -19.02 -1.21 8.74
C GLY A 99 -19.65 -2.56 8.37
N LEU A 100 -18.90 -3.45 7.70
CA LEU A 100 -19.35 -4.80 7.40
C LEU A 100 -19.67 -5.60 8.68
N TRP A 101 -18.83 -5.45 9.71
CA TRP A 101 -19.07 -6.06 11.01
C TRP A 101 -20.37 -5.59 11.66
N LEU A 102 -20.67 -4.29 11.59
CA LEU A 102 -21.91 -3.73 12.12
C LEU A 102 -23.15 -4.23 11.36
N VAL A 103 -23.15 -4.13 10.02
CA VAL A 103 -24.33 -4.49 9.21
C VAL A 103 -24.61 -6.00 9.17
N THR A 104 -23.64 -6.83 9.54
CA THR A 104 -23.80 -8.29 9.66
C THR A 104 -23.95 -8.76 11.11
N SER A 105 -24.15 -7.85 12.06
CA SER A 105 -24.26 -8.16 13.50
C SER A 105 -23.10 -9.01 14.02
N GLY A 106 -21.90 -8.75 13.49
CA GLY A 106 -20.66 -9.43 13.85
C GLY A 106 -20.38 -10.74 13.13
N ALA A 107 -21.22 -11.15 12.17
CA ALA A 107 -21.00 -12.38 11.42
C ALA A 107 -19.83 -12.29 10.41
N ALA A 108 -19.53 -11.10 9.89
CA ALA A 108 -18.42 -10.87 8.96
C ALA A 108 -17.85 -9.44 9.07
N PRO A 109 -16.56 -9.20 8.80
CA PRO A 109 -15.53 -10.19 8.53
C PRO A 109 -15.12 -10.92 9.82
N LYS A 110 -14.63 -12.14 9.68
CA LYS A 110 -13.99 -12.84 10.79
C LYS A 110 -12.68 -12.12 11.14
N ILE A 111 -12.30 -12.16 12.41
CA ILE A 111 -11.01 -11.63 12.86
C ILE A 111 -9.91 -12.55 12.32
N GLU A 112 -9.06 -12.01 11.47
CA GLU A 112 -7.91 -12.70 10.89
C GLU A 112 -6.62 -12.22 11.58
N PRO A 113 -5.96 -13.04 12.42
CA PRO A 113 -4.82 -12.60 13.22
C PRO A 113 -3.68 -11.97 12.41
N LEU A 114 -3.38 -12.53 11.24
CA LEU A 114 -2.35 -12.00 10.34
C LEU A 114 -2.75 -10.65 9.73
N GLY A 115 -4.04 -10.46 9.43
CA GLY A 115 -4.57 -9.18 8.96
C GLY A 115 -4.47 -8.11 10.06
N THR A 116 -4.87 -8.45 11.29
CA THR A 116 -4.76 -7.57 12.46
C THR A 116 -3.31 -7.18 12.73
N PHE A 117 -2.38 -8.13 12.68
CA PHE A 117 -0.95 -7.84 12.84
C PHE A 117 -0.41 -6.97 11.68
N GLY A 118 -0.89 -7.18 10.46
CA GLY A 118 -0.61 -6.32 9.32
C GLY A 118 -1.01 -4.86 9.56
N TYR A 119 -2.17 -4.61 10.17
CA TYR A 119 -2.58 -3.26 10.57
C TYR A 119 -1.66 -2.66 11.64
N MET A 120 -1.24 -3.43 12.65
CA MET A 120 -0.29 -2.94 13.65
C MET A 120 1.04 -2.52 13.02
N LEU A 121 1.58 -3.34 12.10
CA LEU A 121 2.79 -3.00 11.35
C LEU A 121 2.59 -1.77 10.47
N LEU A 122 1.46 -1.68 9.77
CA LEU A 122 1.14 -0.53 8.92
C LEU A 122 1.06 0.77 9.74
N ILE A 123 0.40 0.74 10.89
CA ILE A 123 0.33 1.89 11.81
C ILE A 123 1.73 2.27 12.30
N ALA A 124 2.52 1.30 12.77
CA ALA A 124 3.88 1.56 13.23
C ALA A 124 4.77 2.16 12.14
N MET A 125 4.71 1.63 10.91
CA MET A 125 5.43 2.17 9.75
C MET A 125 4.95 3.57 9.35
N THR A 126 3.64 3.84 9.48
CA THR A 126 3.06 5.15 9.17
C THR A 126 3.49 6.20 10.19
N VAL A 127 3.40 5.89 11.48
CA VAL A 127 3.87 6.77 12.57
C VAL A 127 5.37 7.06 12.42
N THR A 128 6.17 6.03 12.15
CA THR A 128 7.62 6.16 11.93
C THR A 128 7.98 6.66 10.53
N SER A 129 7.00 7.05 9.71
CA SER A 129 7.27 7.82 8.49
C SER A 129 7.47 9.30 8.79
N PHE A 130 7.15 9.79 10.00
CA PHE A 130 7.42 11.14 10.45
C PHE A 130 8.79 11.25 11.14
N ASP A 131 9.41 12.42 11.07
CA ASP A 131 10.83 12.56 11.46
C ASP A 131 11.05 12.37 12.97
N ARG A 132 10.15 12.89 13.82
CA ARG A 132 10.26 12.74 15.29
C ARG A 132 10.08 11.29 15.75
N PRO A 133 9.03 10.55 15.38
CA PRO A 133 8.93 9.13 15.77
C PRO A 133 10.05 8.28 15.15
N ALA A 134 10.48 8.59 13.92
CA ALA A 134 11.60 7.89 13.28
C ALA A 134 12.91 8.09 14.04
N SER A 135 13.18 9.29 14.56
CA SER A 135 14.39 9.55 15.35
C SER A 135 14.37 8.81 16.69
N LEU A 136 13.21 8.70 17.35
CA LEU A 136 13.06 7.96 18.61
C LEU A 136 13.32 6.46 18.45
N LEU A 137 12.89 5.86 17.33
CA LEU A 137 13.15 4.45 17.03
C LEU A 137 14.62 4.19 16.65
N GLY A 138 15.32 5.22 16.18
CA GLY A 138 16.69 5.14 15.69
C GLY A 138 16.82 4.49 14.31
N LYS A 139 17.93 4.78 13.62
CA LYS A 139 18.16 4.38 12.21
C LYS A 139 18.08 2.86 12.00
N ARG A 140 18.64 2.07 12.92
CA ARG A 140 18.65 0.60 12.83
C ARG A 140 17.25 0.01 13.00
N GLY A 141 16.54 0.43 14.05
CA GLY A 141 15.16 0.00 14.32
C GLY A 141 14.22 0.39 13.18
N TRP A 142 14.33 1.62 12.69
CA TRP A 142 13.55 2.10 11.54
C TRP A 142 13.77 1.23 10.30
N LYS A 143 15.02 0.90 9.98
CA LYS A 143 15.35 0.08 8.80
C LYS A 143 14.79 -1.34 8.94
N ILE A 144 14.88 -1.95 10.12
CA ILE A 144 14.34 -3.29 10.37
C ILE A 144 12.82 -3.25 10.27
N LEU A 145 12.16 -2.33 10.97
CA LEU A 145 10.69 -2.18 10.96
C LEU A 145 10.16 -2.01 9.54
N HIS A 146 10.70 -1.07 8.78
CA HIS A 146 10.24 -0.82 7.42
C HIS A 146 10.59 -1.97 6.48
N ALA A 147 11.75 -2.61 6.62
CA ALA A 147 12.10 -3.77 5.80
C ALA A 147 11.15 -4.95 6.08
N THR A 148 11.07 -5.40 7.33
CA THR A 148 10.23 -6.55 7.72
C THR A 148 8.76 -6.27 7.44
N GLY A 149 8.27 -5.08 7.83
CA GLY A 149 6.88 -4.69 7.62
C GLY A 149 6.48 -4.66 6.15
N MET A 150 7.33 -4.11 5.27
CA MET A 150 7.07 -4.16 3.82
C MET A 150 6.98 -5.59 3.28
N HIS A 151 7.86 -6.50 3.69
CA HIS A 151 7.82 -7.88 3.19
C HIS A 151 6.63 -8.66 3.77
N PHE A 152 6.25 -8.39 5.03
CA PHE A 152 5.05 -8.94 5.64
C PHE A 152 3.79 -8.49 4.90
N LEU A 153 3.64 -7.18 4.64
CA LEU A 153 2.51 -6.64 3.87
C LEU A 153 2.49 -7.16 2.42
N TRP A 154 3.66 -7.29 1.78
CA TRP A 154 3.75 -7.89 0.44
C TRP A 154 3.25 -9.34 0.44
N LEU A 155 3.69 -10.18 1.39
CA LEU A 155 3.22 -11.56 1.52
C LEU A 155 1.71 -11.62 1.79
N GLY A 156 1.22 -10.77 2.70
CA GLY A 156 -0.21 -10.66 3.01
C GLY A 156 -1.04 -10.35 1.76
N LEU A 157 -0.64 -9.32 0.99
CA LEU A 157 -1.31 -8.96 -0.26
C LEU A 157 -1.22 -10.08 -1.31
N LEU A 158 -0.06 -10.74 -1.42
CA LEU A 158 0.12 -11.84 -2.38
C LEU A 158 -0.85 -12.99 -2.07
N PHE A 159 -0.91 -13.44 -0.82
CA PHE A 159 -1.84 -14.50 -0.41
C PHE A 159 -3.30 -14.09 -0.54
N GLU A 160 -3.62 -12.87 -0.11
CA GLU A 160 -4.97 -12.31 -0.18
C GLU A 160 -5.55 -12.29 -1.62
N TYR A 161 -4.71 -12.00 -2.62
CA TYR A 161 -5.10 -12.08 -4.03
C TYR A 161 -5.00 -13.49 -4.62
N SER A 162 -4.03 -14.30 -4.18
CA SER A 162 -3.85 -15.67 -4.67
C SER A 162 -4.99 -16.57 -4.23
N PHE A 163 -5.47 -16.47 -2.99
CA PHE A 163 -6.60 -17.25 -2.49
C PHE A 163 -7.93 -16.86 -3.14
N ARG A 164 -8.04 -15.65 -3.70
CA ARG A 164 -9.21 -15.23 -4.47
C ARG A 164 -9.12 -15.54 -5.96
N PHE A 165 -8.00 -16.10 -6.42
CA PHE A 165 -7.82 -16.49 -7.82
C PHE A 165 -8.98 -17.36 -8.35
N PRO A 166 -9.50 -18.38 -7.62
CA PRO A 166 -10.61 -19.19 -8.12
C PRO A 166 -11.94 -18.45 -8.27
N GLN A 167 -12.13 -17.33 -7.55
CA GLN A 167 -13.39 -16.57 -7.57
C GLN A 167 -13.53 -15.71 -8.83
N SER A 168 -12.42 -15.11 -9.29
CA SER A 168 -12.39 -14.30 -10.50
C SER A 168 -10.95 -14.13 -11.02
N PRO A 169 -10.44 -15.08 -11.81
CA PRO A 169 -9.06 -15.08 -12.28
C PRO A 169 -8.69 -13.78 -13.01
N PHE A 170 -9.58 -13.27 -13.86
CA PHE A 170 -9.33 -12.05 -14.64
C PHE A 170 -9.16 -10.79 -13.78
N ILE A 171 -9.84 -10.72 -12.63
CA ILE A 171 -9.77 -9.56 -11.74
C ILE A 171 -8.52 -9.62 -10.85
N TYR A 172 -8.16 -10.81 -10.35
CA TYR A 172 -7.11 -10.96 -9.34
C TYR A 172 -5.73 -11.25 -9.92
N SER A 173 -5.64 -11.90 -11.09
CA SER A 173 -4.36 -12.24 -11.72
C SER A 173 -3.46 -11.02 -12.00
N PRO A 174 -3.95 -9.83 -12.42
CA PRO A 174 -3.07 -8.69 -12.64
C PRO A 174 -2.37 -8.25 -11.35
N PHE A 175 -3.06 -8.30 -10.19
CA PHE A 175 -2.47 -7.93 -8.90
C PHE A 175 -1.43 -8.94 -8.44
N VAL A 176 -1.68 -10.24 -8.61
CA VAL A 176 -0.70 -11.29 -8.31
C VAL A 176 0.54 -11.13 -9.19
N VAL A 177 0.36 -10.95 -10.50
CA VAL A 177 1.47 -10.73 -11.45
C VAL A 177 2.28 -9.49 -11.05
N LEU A 178 1.62 -8.37 -10.74
CA LEU A 178 2.29 -7.15 -10.30
C LEU A 178 3.10 -7.36 -9.01
N LEU A 179 2.57 -8.11 -8.03
CA LEU A 179 3.27 -8.40 -6.77
C LEU A 179 4.48 -9.31 -6.98
N VAL A 180 4.38 -10.30 -7.88
CA VAL A 180 5.50 -11.18 -8.25
C VAL A 180 6.57 -10.39 -8.99
N VAL A 181 6.19 -9.61 -10.01
CA VAL A 181 7.10 -8.73 -10.75
C VAL A 181 7.80 -7.74 -9.81
N ALA A 182 7.06 -7.14 -8.88
CA ALA A 182 7.62 -6.24 -7.88
C ALA A 182 8.74 -6.91 -7.05
N MET A 183 8.55 -8.18 -6.67
CA MET A 183 9.57 -8.93 -5.92
C MET A 183 10.76 -9.31 -6.81
N ILE A 184 10.53 -9.74 -8.05
CA ILE A 184 11.59 -10.00 -9.04
C ILE A 184 12.46 -8.74 -9.22
N LEU A 185 11.85 -7.56 -9.35
CA LEU A 185 12.58 -6.29 -9.47
C LEU A 185 13.46 -6.01 -8.24
N ARG A 186 13.01 -6.34 -7.01
CA ARG A 186 13.85 -6.20 -5.81
C ARG A 186 15.05 -7.15 -5.83
N PHE A 187 14.83 -8.40 -6.25
CA PHE A 187 15.92 -9.36 -6.37
C PHE A 187 16.92 -8.97 -7.46
N ALA A 188 16.46 -8.57 -8.65
CA ALA A 188 17.33 -8.10 -9.71
C ALA A 188 18.15 -6.88 -9.27
N ALA A 189 17.50 -5.91 -8.60
CA ALA A 189 18.19 -4.74 -8.08
C ALA A 189 19.22 -5.09 -6.99
N SER A 190 18.99 -6.12 -6.15
CA SER A 190 19.93 -6.48 -5.10
C SER A 190 21.27 -7.02 -5.65
N LYS A 191 21.26 -7.62 -6.84
CA LYS A 191 22.43 -8.14 -7.54
C LYS A 191 23.35 -7.06 -8.13
N ILE A 192 22.85 -5.85 -8.36
CA ILE A 192 23.68 -4.74 -8.87
C ILE A 192 24.67 -4.30 -7.78
N PRO A 193 25.99 -4.31 -8.01
CA PRO A 193 26.96 -3.84 -7.02
C PRO A 193 26.72 -2.36 -6.71
N LYS A 194 26.89 -1.97 -5.44
CA LYS A 194 26.93 -0.54 -5.11
C LYS A 194 28.17 0.02 -5.79
N LYS A 195 28.03 1.00 -6.69
CA LYS A 195 29.17 1.83 -7.08
C LYS A 195 29.71 2.45 -5.79
N LEU A 196 30.87 1.97 -5.35
CA LEU A 196 31.68 2.63 -4.33
C LEU A 196 32.12 3.95 -4.98
N SER A 197 31.46 5.05 -4.63
CA SER A 197 32.02 6.37 -4.84
C SER A 197 33.18 6.50 -3.84
N CYS A 198 34.40 6.32 -4.34
CA CYS A 198 35.62 6.80 -3.70
C CYS A 198 35.56 8.31 -3.50
#